data_AF-A0AAN9BT74-F1
#
_entry.id   AF-A0AAN9BT74-F1
#
_cell.length_a   1.000
_cell.length_b   1.000
_cell.length_c   1.000
_cell.angle_alpha   90.00
_cell.angle_beta   90.00
_cell.angle_gamma   90.00
#
_symmetry.space_group_name_H-M   'P 1'
#
loop_
_entity.id
_entity.type
_entity.pdbx_description
1 polymer ?
#
loop_
_entity_poly.entity_id
_entity_poly.type
_entity_poly.pdbx_seq_one_letter_code
_entity_poly.pdbx_strand_id
1 'polypeptide(L)'
;MVYQDHLTKFRPIRSKHTVEVAAQLLDIFLMIGAPAILQSDNGTEFTANIISELKDCWPTLVLVHGKPRHPQSQGSVERENGDIKDMLVAWLADNHTQDWVTGINFVQFHK
;
A
#
# COMPACT_ATOMS: atom_id res chain seq x y z
N MET A 1 3.74 -2.84 -1.72
CA MET A 1 2.67 -2.90 -0.72
C MET A 1 1.65 -1.79 -0.97
N VAL A 2 0.37 -2.12 -1.14
CA VAL A 2 -0.73 -1.17 -1.24
C VAL A 2 -1.65 -1.43 -0.05
N TYR A 3 -1.93 -0.40 0.75
CA TYR A 3 -2.87 -0.44 1.87
C TYR A 3 -4.22 0.10 1.39
N GLN A 4 -5.30 -0.67 1.56
CA GLN A 4 -6.66 -0.27 1.18
C GLN A 4 -7.54 -0.17 2.45
N ASP A 5 -7.73 1.05 2.92
CA ASP A 5 -8.93 1.48 3.63
C ASP A 5 -9.77 2.28 2.61
N HIS A 6 -11.06 2.52 2.86
CA HIS A 6 -11.95 3.33 2.02
C HIS A 6 -11.48 4.79 1.79
N LEU A 7 -10.26 5.13 2.24
CA LEU A 7 -9.48 6.34 1.98
C LEU A 7 -8.14 5.92 1.35
N THR A 8 -8.13 5.77 0.03
CA THR A 8 -6.96 5.34 -0.75
C THR A 8 -5.79 6.32 -0.60
N LYS A 9 -4.77 5.98 0.20
CA LYS A 9 -3.54 6.78 0.30
C LYS A 9 -2.33 5.95 -0.14
N PHE A 10 -1.73 6.34 -1.27
CA PHE A 10 -0.48 5.75 -1.74
C PHE A 10 0.70 6.39 -1.02
N ARG A 11 1.61 5.56 -0.52
CA ARG A 11 2.87 5.99 0.11
C ARG A 11 4.05 5.54 -0.73
N PRO A 12 4.88 6.46 -1.24
CA PRO A 12 6.12 6.10 -1.91
C PRO A 12 7.10 5.53 -0.89
N ILE A 13 7.63 4.35 -1.17
CA ILE A 13 8.70 3.71 -0.39
C ILE A 13 9.95 3.58 -1.26
N ARG A 14 11.12 3.74 -0.65
CA ARG A 14 12.42 3.71 -1.35
C ARG A 14 12.96 2.29 -1.45
N SER A 15 12.59 1.41 -0.52
CA SER A 15 12.92 0.00 -0.56
C SER A 15 11.76 -0.90 -0.14
N LYS A 16 11.83 -2.15 -0.61
CA LYS A 16 10.96 -3.25 -0.17
C LYS A 16 11.53 -4.00 1.03
N HIS A 17 12.57 -3.48 1.68
CA HIS A 17 13.09 -4.09 2.89
C HIS A 17 12.00 -4.12 3.97
N THR A 18 11.87 -5.28 4.61
CA THR A 18 10.99 -5.59 5.74
C THR A 18 10.88 -4.45 6.75
N VAL A 19 12.02 -3.86 7.16
CA VAL A 19 12.06 -2.76 8.14
C VAL A 19 11.38 -1.49 7.64
N GLU A 20 11.61 -1.11 6.38
CA GLU A 20 11.00 0.09 5.81
C GLU A 20 9.49 -0.10 5.63
N VAL A 21 9.07 -1.28 5.17
CA VAL A 21 7.65 -1.63 5.03
C VAL A 21 6.95 -1.60 6.39
N ALA A 22 7.57 -2.16 7.44
CA ALA A 22 7.04 -2.13 8.79
C ALA A 22 6.87 -0.69 9.32
N ALA A 23 7.89 0.15 9.15
CA ALA A 23 7.85 1.54 9.59
C ALA A 23 6.72 2.32 8.91
N GLN A 24 6.57 2.16 7.60
CA GLN A 24 5.50 2.84 6.85
C GLN A 24 4.11 2.35 7.23
N LEU A 25 3.95 1.05 7.51
CA LEU A 25 2.68 0.52 8.01
C LEU A 25 2.32 1.08 9.37
N LEU A 26 3.30 1.10 10.29
CA LEU A 26 3.14 1.66 11.61
C LEU A 26 2.68 3.12 11.54
N ASP A 27 3.33 3.93 10.71
CA ASP A 27 2.96 5.34 10.50
C ASP A 27 1.52 5.47 9.97
N ILE A 28 1.10 4.62 9.03
CA ILE A 28 -0.28 4.61 8.52
C ILE A 28 -1.25 4.25 9.65
N PHE A 29 -0.99 3.18 10.40
CA PHE A 29 -1.89 2.70 11.45
C PHE A 29 -2.01 3.71 12.58
N LEU A 30 -0.95 4.45 12.90
CA LEU A 30 -0.99 5.53 13.88
C LEU A 30 -1.70 6.79 13.35
N MET A 31 -1.68 7.02 12.04
CA MET A 31 -2.32 8.20 11.43
C MET A 31 -3.84 8.05 11.26
N ILE A 32 -4.30 6.87 10.83
CA ILE A 32 -5.72 6.65 10.48
C ILE A 32 -6.38 5.50 11.24
N GLY A 33 -5.62 4.77 12.07
CA GLY A 33 -6.06 3.55 12.74
C GLY A 33 -5.58 2.29 12.03
N ALA A 34 -5.38 1.22 12.79
CA ALA A 34 -5.12 -0.09 12.21
C ALA A 34 -6.43 -0.69 11.67
N PRO A 35 -6.40 -1.32 10.48
CA PRO A 35 -7.60 -1.95 9.93
C PRO A 35 -7.95 -3.22 10.73
N ALA A 36 -9.19 -3.67 10.65
CA ALA A 36 -9.56 -4.99 11.16
C ALA A 36 -8.96 -6.12 10.32
N ILE A 37 -8.77 -5.88 9.01
CA ILE A 37 -8.21 -6.84 8.05
C ILE A 37 -7.11 -6.16 7.26
N LEU A 38 -5.90 -6.72 7.30
CA LEU A 38 -4.80 -6.32 6.42
C LEU A 38 -4.57 -7.43 5.40
N GLN A 39 -4.88 -7.15 4.13
CA GLN A 39 -4.62 -8.09 3.05
C GLN A 39 -3.26 -7.79 2.40
N SER A 40 -2.37 -8.78 2.39
CA SER A 40 -1.07 -8.70 1.69
C SER A 40 -0.99 -9.75 0.59
N ASP A 41 -0.08 -9.56 -0.36
CA ASP A 41 0.36 -10.67 -1.21
C ASP A 41 1.36 -11.57 -0.44
N ASN A 42 1.89 -12.59 -1.11
CA ASN A 42 2.91 -13.48 -0.54
C ASN A 42 4.33 -12.89 -0.71
N GLY A 43 4.46 -11.56 -0.68
CA GLY A 43 5.74 -10.86 -0.71
C GLY A 43 6.59 -11.19 0.52
N THR A 44 7.92 -11.23 0.33
CA THR A 44 8.87 -11.55 1.40
C THR A 44 9.05 -10.43 2.41
N GLU A 45 8.53 -9.24 2.11
CA GLU A 45 8.53 -8.09 3.01
C GLU A 45 7.69 -8.31 4.28
N PHE A 46 6.69 -9.20 4.27
CA PHE A 46 5.85 -9.54 5.43
C PHE A 46 6.37 -10.79 6.13
N THR A 47 7.44 -10.64 6.89
CA THR A 47 8.01 -11.75 7.64
C THR A 47 7.11 -12.13 8.82
N ALA A 48 7.22 -13.38 9.29
CA ALA A 48 6.47 -13.86 10.46
C ALA A 48 6.67 -12.97 11.71
N ASN A 49 7.86 -12.38 11.87
CA ASN A 49 8.18 -11.48 12.98
C ASN A 49 7.37 -10.19 12.93
N ILE A 50 7.29 -9.52 11.77
CA ILE A 50 6.45 -8.32 11.60
C ILE A 50 5.00 -8.66 11.92
N ILE A 51 4.51 -9.78 11.39
CA ILE A 51 3.11 -10.19 11.59
C ILE A 51 2.82 -10.41 13.08
N SER A 52 3.78 -10.97 13.83
CA SER A 52 3.67 -11.14 15.28
C SER A 52 3.60 -9.79 15.99
N GLU A 53 4.54 -8.89 15.72
CA GLU A 53 4.59 -7.57 16.34
C GLU A 53 3.33 -6.74 16.05
N LEU A 54 2.80 -6.80 14.81
CA LEU A 54 1.55 -6.13 14.46
C LEU A 54 0.35 -6.69 15.22
N LYS A 55 0.30 -8.00 15.49
CA LYS A 55 -0.78 -8.62 16.28
C LYS A 55 -0.68 -8.31 17.77
N ASP A 56 0.53 -8.14 18.30
CA ASP A 56 0.73 -7.73 19.70
C ASP A 56 0.23 -6.31 19.92
N CYS A 57 0.52 -5.40 18.97
CA CYS A 57 0.04 -4.02 19.00
C CYS A 57 -1.46 -3.90 18.71
N TRP A 58 -1.99 -4.72 17.79
CA TRP A 58 -3.40 -4.72 17.40
C TRP A 58 -3.99 -6.14 17.40
N PRO A 59 -4.48 -6.64 18.56
CA PRO A 59 -4.98 -8.01 18.69
C PRO A 59 -6.17 -8.35 17.77
N THR A 60 -6.92 -7.33 17.35
CA THR A 60 -8.07 -7.49 16.43
C THR A 60 -7.66 -7.50 14.96
N LEU A 61 -6.40 -7.22 14.63
CA LEU A 61 -5.88 -7.20 13.27
C LEU A 61 -5.77 -8.63 12.72
N VAL A 62 -6.49 -8.90 11.63
CA VAL A 62 -6.40 -10.16 10.90
C VAL A 62 -5.57 -9.95 9.63
N LEU A 63 -4.42 -10.61 9.57
CA LEU A 63 -3.60 -10.59 8.36
C LEU A 63 -4.03 -11.70 7.41
N VAL A 64 -4.48 -11.32 6.22
CA VAL A 64 -4.94 -12.24 5.17
C VAL A 64 -3.93 -12.23 4.04
N HIS A 65 -3.34 -13.39 3.76
CA HIS A 65 -2.47 -13.55 2.60
C HIS A 65 -3.32 -13.82 1.36
N GLY A 66 -2.99 -13.17 0.25
CA GLY A 66 -3.59 -13.44 -1.05
C GLY A 66 -3.46 -14.91 -1.40
N LYS A 67 -4.57 -15.53 -1.83
CA LYS A 67 -4.57 -16.95 -2.21
C LYS A 67 -3.58 -17.17 -3.37
N PRO A 68 -2.66 -18.15 -3.28
CA PRO A 68 -1.78 -18.46 -4.40
C PRO A 68 -2.61 -18.75 -5.65
N ARG A 69 -2.39 -17.99 -6.72
CA ARG A 69 -3.06 -18.13 -8.03
C ARG A 69 -4.55 -17.76 -8.07
N HIS A 70 -5.02 -16.78 -7.28
CA HIS A 70 -6.33 -16.13 -7.50
C HIS A 70 -6.18 -14.65 -7.94
N PRO A 71 -5.84 -14.40 -9.23
CA PRO A 71 -5.75 -13.04 -9.77
C PRO A 71 -7.08 -12.27 -9.73
N GLN A 72 -8.24 -12.94 -9.62
CA GLN A 72 -9.53 -12.23 -9.52
C GLN A 72 -9.69 -11.38 -8.25
N SER A 73 -9.18 -11.82 -7.09
CA SER A 73 -9.22 -11.04 -5.85
C SER A 73 -8.15 -9.94 -5.80
N GLN A 74 -7.12 -10.04 -6.66
CA GLN A 74 -6.05 -9.05 -6.79
C GLN A 74 -6.26 -8.10 -7.98
N GLY A 75 -7.12 -8.46 -8.92
CA GLY A 75 -7.37 -7.72 -10.15
C GLY A 75 -7.98 -6.34 -9.92
N SER A 76 -8.65 -6.11 -8.78
CA SER A 76 -9.09 -4.77 -8.39
C SER A 76 -7.88 -3.89 -8.06
N VAL A 77 -6.97 -4.38 -7.22
CA VAL A 77 -5.73 -3.67 -6.86
C VAL A 77 -4.84 -3.45 -8.08
N GLU A 78 -4.74 -4.45 -8.98
CA GLU A 78 -3.98 -4.32 -10.23
C GLU A 78 -4.58 -3.26 -11.16
N ARG A 79 -5.91 -3.24 -11.34
CA ARG A 79 -6.59 -2.20 -12.12
C ARG A 79 -6.39 -0.82 -11.50
N GLU A 80 -6.57 -0.71 -10.20
CA GLU A 80 -6.39 0.55 -9.48
C GLU A 80 -4.95 1.09 -9.57
N ASN A 81 -3.95 0.20 -9.51
CA ASN A 81 -2.56 0.57 -9.72
C ASN A 81 -2.30 1.03 -11.16
N GLY A 82 -3.00 0.44 -12.14
CA GLY A 82 -3.00 0.89 -13.53
C GLY A 82 -3.55 2.31 -13.66
N ASP A 83 -4.74 2.57 -13.12
CA ASP A 83 -5.39 3.89 -13.18
C ASP A 83 -4.48 4.99 -12.56
N ILE A 84 -3.90 4.72 -11.39
CA ILE A 84 -3.01 5.65 -10.71
C ILE A 84 -1.74 5.90 -11.51
N LYS A 85 -1.18 4.86 -12.15
CA LYS A 85 -0.03 5.00 -13.02
C LYS A 85 -0.35 5.90 -14.21
N ASP A 86 -1.50 5.71 -14.85
CA ASP A 86 -1.92 6.51 -16.00
C ASP A 86 -2.15 7.98 -15.61
N MET A 87 -2.81 8.22 -14.47
CA MET A 87 -2.98 9.57 -13.90
C MET A 87 -1.62 10.21 -13.56
N LEU A 88 -0.68 9.45 -13.02
CA LEU A 88 0.67 9.93 -12.71
C LEU A 88 1.47 10.28 -13.95
N VAL A 89 1.39 9.46 -15.01
CA VAL A 89 2.03 9.75 -16.29
C VAL A 89 1.48 11.04 -16.91
N ALA A 90 0.15 11.23 -16.89
CA ALA A 90 -0.47 12.46 -17.37
C ALA A 90 -0.01 13.68 -16.56
N TRP A 91 -0.05 13.59 -15.22
CA TRP A 91 0.37 14.69 -14.35
C TRP A 91 1.84 15.08 -14.56
N LEU A 92 2.74 14.10 -14.72
CA LEU A 92 4.16 14.36 -14.97
C LEU A 92 4.39 15.05 -16.32
N ALA A 93 3.64 14.66 -17.35
CA ALA A 93 3.71 15.28 -18.67
C ALA A 93 3.24 16.74 -18.63
N ASP A 94 2.11 17.01 -17.98
CA ASP A 94 1.51 18.35 -17.84
C ASP A 94 2.38 19.32 -17.02
N ASN A 95 3.11 18.80 -16.03
CA ASN A 95 3.97 19.59 -15.14
C ASN A 95 5.44 19.63 -15.57
N HIS A 96 5.79 18.99 -16.70
CA HIS A 96 7.15 18.92 -17.24
C HIS A 96 8.22 18.51 -16.20
N THR A 97 7.90 17.54 -15.34
CA THR A 97 8.75 17.09 -14.24
C THR A 97 8.90 15.57 -14.22
N GLN A 98 9.94 15.09 -13.55
CA GLN A 98 10.14 13.67 -13.24
C GLN A 98 9.91 13.35 -11.76
N ASP A 99 9.51 14.34 -10.96
CA ASP A 99 9.21 14.18 -9.55
C ASP A 99 7.86 13.49 -9.33
N TRP A 100 7.88 12.17 -9.54
CA TRP A 100 6.73 11.30 -9.33
C TRP A 100 6.34 11.17 -7.85
N VAL A 101 7.25 11.46 -6.91
CA VAL A 101 6.98 11.45 -5.47
C VAL A 101 6.08 12.62 -5.10
N THR A 102 6.28 13.79 -5.70
CA THR A 102 5.34 14.89 -5.59
C THR A 102 4.07 14.59 -6.38
N GLY A 103 4.18 14.06 -7.60
CA GLY A 103 3.04 13.74 -8.46
C GLY A 103 2.04 12.76 -7.83
N ILE A 104 2.51 11.69 -7.16
CA ILE A 104 1.63 10.72 -6.50
C ILE A 104 0.79 11.39 -5.40
N ASN A 105 1.34 12.43 -4.75
CA ASN A 105 0.60 13.17 -3.74
C ASN A 105 -0.57 13.94 -4.34
N PHE A 106 -0.46 14.48 -5.55
CA PHE A 106 -1.56 15.14 -6.24
C PHE A 106 -2.57 14.14 -6.80
N VAL A 107 -2.09 13.12 -7.50
CA VAL A 107 -2.93 12.14 -8.19
C VAL A 107 -3.87 11.39 -7.24
N GLN A 108 -3.39 11.01 -6.05
CA GLN A 108 -4.20 10.26 -5.09
C GLN A 108 -5.39 11.06 -4.51
N PHE A 109 -5.40 12.39 -4.59
CA PHE A 109 -6.55 13.21 -4.17
C PHE A 109 -7.63 13.37 -5.24
N HIS A 110 -7.33 12.99 -6.49
CA HIS A 110 -8.22 13.15 -7.63
C HIS A 110 -8.98 11.85 -7.98
N LYS A 111 -8.80 10.79 -7.18
CA LYS A 111 -9.47 9.50 -7.34
C LYS A 111 -10.62 9.34 -6.35
#